data_AF-L9ZEZ0-F1
#
_entry.id   AF-L9ZEZ0-F1
#
_cell.length_a   1.000
_cell.length_b   1.000
_cell.length_c   1.000
_cell.angle_alpha   90.00
_cell.angle_beta   90.00
_cell.angle_gamma   90.00
#
_symmetry.space_group_name_H-M   'P 1'
#
loop_
_entity.id
_entity.type
_entity.pdbx_description
1 polymer ?
#
loop_
_entity_poly.entity_id
_entity_poly.type
_entity_poly.pdbx_seq_one_letter_code
_entity_poly.pdbx_strand_id
1 'polypeptide(L)'
;MVETVSIDILSLLLVLSVAWAFGAIAERFGYPTMMGELVAGIAFGPALFGLLRPSELLSVLSELGVFLLMVYVGMEVDLRELFEFGPQSLLIAFGAFVIPFGLGYAAGVWLGVSVGAALFLGLAMAATSLATKSRILADLERGVFAACACREEYASPRRG
;
A
#
# COMPACT_ATOMS: atom_id res chain seq x y z
N MET A 1 7.98 -26.83 20.78
CA MET A 1 7.12 -25.64 20.95
C MET A 1 7.93 -24.38 21.25
N VAL A 2 8.94 -24.42 22.14
CA VAL A 2 9.79 -23.25 22.42
C VAL A 2 10.77 -22.93 21.27
N GLU A 3 11.37 -23.93 20.63
CA GLU A 3 12.31 -23.69 19.50
C GLU A 3 11.64 -23.09 18.25
N THR A 4 10.37 -23.41 17.99
CA THR A 4 9.63 -22.84 16.86
C THR A 4 9.29 -21.36 17.09
N VAL A 5 8.89 -21.01 18.31
CA VAL A 5 8.57 -19.62 18.70
C VAL A 5 9.80 -18.70 18.57
N SER A 6 10.99 -19.19 18.91
CA SER A 6 12.23 -18.41 18.76
C SER A 6 12.52 -18.01 17.31
N ILE A 7 12.24 -18.90 16.35
CA ILE A 7 12.47 -18.67 14.92
C ILE A 7 11.44 -17.66 14.37
N ASP A 8 10.19 -17.73 14.83
CA ASP A 8 9.14 -16.80 14.44
C ASP A 8 9.40 -15.36 14.94
N ILE A 9 9.87 -15.21 16.18
CA ILE A 9 10.22 -13.89 16.73
C ILE A 9 11.40 -13.28 15.97
N LEU A 10 12.42 -14.09 15.65
CA LEU A 10 13.55 -13.62 14.86
C LEU A 10 13.10 -13.18 13.46
N SER A 11 12.19 -13.94 12.84
CA SER A 11 11.62 -13.61 11.53
C SER A 11 10.84 -12.30 11.58
N LEU A 12 10.01 -12.10 12.61
CA LEU A 12 9.31 -10.83 12.83
C LEU A 12 10.28 -9.66 13.01
N LEU A 13 11.30 -9.80 13.87
CA LEU A 13 12.31 -8.77 14.07
C LEU A 13 13.01 -8.43 12.75
N LEU A 14 13.29 -9.43 11.90
CA LEU A 14 13.92 -9.22 10.60
C LEU A 14 12.96 -8.52 9.63
N VAL A 15 11.68 -8.92 9.54
CA VAL A 15 10.68 -8.23 8.72
C VAL A 15 10.57 -6.77 9.14
N LEU A 16 10.37 -6.49 10.44
CA LEU A 16 10.20 -5.14 10.95
C LEU A 16 11.45 -4.27 10.72
N SER A 17 12.64 -4.81 10.98
CA SER A 17 13.89 -4.05 10.80
C SER A 17 14.19 -3.75 9.33
N VAL A 18 14.01 -4.73 8.44
CA VAL A 18 14.24 -4.54 6.99
C VAL A 18 13.18 -3.62 6.39
N ALA A 19 11.91 -3.79 6.73
CA ALA A 19 10.83 -2.92 6.28
C ALA A 19 11.05 -1.48 6.75
N TRP A 20 11.43 -1.28 8.02
CA TRP A 20 11.73 0.04 8.57
C TRP A 20 12.94 0.69 7.87
N ALA A 21 14.03 -0.06 7.68
CA ALA A 21 15.23 0.46 7.03
C ALA A 21 14.95 0.90 5.58
N PHE A 22 14.27 0.06 4.79
CA PHE A 22 13.91 0.41 3.41
C PHE A 22 12.85 1.50 3.31
N GLY A 23 11.89 1.52 4.25
CA GLY A 23 10.91 2.60 4.37
C GLY A 23 11.60 3.96 4.61
N ALA A 24 12.53 4.01 5.57
CA ALA A 24 13.31 5.23 5.86
C ALA A 24 14.18 5.67 4.67
N ILE A 25 14.74 4.71 3.92
CA ILE A 25 15.48 5.01 2.69
C ILE A 25 14.55 5.61 1.63
N ALA A 26 13.37 5.01 1.40
CA ALA A 26 12.39 5.51 0.44
C ALA A 26 11.93 6.93 0.78
N GLU A 27 11.64 7.20 2.05
CA GLU A 27 11.26 8.51 2.55
C GLU A 27 12.36 9.56 2.30
N ARG A 28 13.64 9.21 2.48
CA ARG A 28 14.77 10.10 2.20
C ARG A 28 14.86 10.51 0.72
N PHE A 29 14.38 9.66 -0.19
CA PHE A 29 14.32 9.96 -1.62
C PHE A 29 13.00 10.66 -2.05
N GLY A 30 12.10 10.95 -1.10
CA GLY A 30 10.80 11.57 -1.38
C GLY A 30 9.74 10.60 -1.90
N TYR A 31 9.95 9.29 -1.76
CA TYR A 31 8.94 8.28 -2.06
C TYR A 31 8.12 7.92 -0.81
N PRO A 32 6.86 7.45 -0.97
CA PRO A 32 6.07 6.95 0.15
C PRO A 32 6.78 5.80 0.87
N THR A 33 6.77 5.82 2.21
CA THR A 33 7.39 4.77 3.05
C THR A 33 6.91 3.37 2.66
N MET A 34 5.61 3.22 2.39
CA MET A 34 5.00 2.02 1.82
C MET A 34 5.75 1.40 0.63
N MET A 35 6.30 2.21 -0.28
CA MET A 35 7.05 1.69 -1.44
C MET A 35 8.35 1.03 -1.01
N GLY A 36 9.05 1.59 -0.02
CA GLY A 36 10.25 1.00 0.57
C GLY A 36 9.95 -0.33 1.25
N GLU A 37 8.89 -0.39 2.05
CA GLU A 37 8.43 -1.61 2.73
C GLU A 37 8.10 -2.74 1.73
N LEU A 38 7.40 -2.42 0.63
CA LEU A 38 7.08 -3.38 -0.42
C LEU A 38 8.32 -3.91 -1.15
N VAL A 39 9.25 -3.02 -1.50
CA VAL A 39 10.51 -3.41 -2.15
C VAL A 39 11.35 -4.29 -1.22
N ALA A 40 11.40 -3.98 0.07
CA ALA A 40 12.02 -4.84 1.08
C ALA A 40 11.38 -6.24 1.10
N GLY A 41 10.06 -6.32 1.12
CA GLY A 41 9.34 -7.60 1.10
C GLY A 41 9.61 -8.42 -0.16
N ILE A 42 9.66 -7.80 -1.34
CA ILE A 42 9.97 -8.49 -2.60
C ILE A 42 11.42 -8.96 -2.62
N ALA A 43 12.37 -8.10 -2.23
CA ALA A 43 13.79 -8.41 -2.24
C ALA A 43 14.16 -9.49 -1.22
N PHE A 44 13.74 -9.34 0.04
CA PHE A 44 14.11 -10.27 1.11
C PHE A 44 13.16 -11.45 1.24
N GLY A 45 12.03 -11.43 0.53
CA GLY A 45 11.08 -12.52 0.44
C GLY A 45 11.57 -13.73 -0.38
N PRO A 46 10.73 -14.77 -0.50
CA PRO A 46 11.08 -16.03 -1.18
C PRO A 46 11.36 -15.89 -2.67
N ALA A 47 10.95 -14.79 -3.30
CA ALA A 47 11.14 -14.54 -4.72
C ALA A 47 12.61 -14.22 -5.10
N LEU A 48 13.40 -13.66 -4.18
CA LEU A 48 14.80 -13.29 -4.43
C LEU A 48 15.75 -13.92 -3.41
N PHE A 49 15.89 -13.36 -2.21
CA PHE A 49 16.88 -13.83 -1.22
C PHE A 49 16.36 -14.98 -0.34
N GLY A 50 15.05 -15.12 -0.16
CA GLY A 50 14.43 -16.19 0.63
C GLY A 50 14.76 -16.18 2.11
N LEU A 51 15.20 -15.02 2.64
CA LEU A 51 15.46 -14.80 4.06
C LEU A 51 14.16 -14.71 4.86
N LEU A 52 13.15 -14.04 4.30
CA LEU A 52 11.82 -13.91 4.88
C LEU A 52 10.93 -15.01 4.31
N ARG A 53 10.49 -15.93 5.18
CA ARG A 53 9.57 -17.00 4.82
C ARG A 53 8.20 -16.74 5.43
N PRO A 54 7.10 -17.08 4.73
CA PRO A 54 5.78 -17.02 5.32
C PRO A 54 5.71 -17.98 6.51
N SER A 55 5.30 -17.47 7.67
CA SER A 55 4.96 -18.29 8.83
C SER A 55 3.51 -18.00 9.25
N GLU A 56 2.90 -18.94 9.98
CA GLU A 56 1.50 -18.82 10.44
C GLU A 56 1.33 -17.55 11.30
N LEU A 57 2.27 -17.30 12.21
CA LEU A 57 2.25 -16.09 13.04
C LEU A 57 2.35 -14.81 12.21
N LEU A 58 3.22 -14.78 11.19
CA LEU A 58 3.36 -13.61 10.32
C LEU A 58 2.10 -13.37 9.49
N SER A 59 1.44 -14.44 9.01
CA SER A 59 0.18 -14.35 8.27
C SER A 59 -0.92 -13.74 9.15
N VAL A 60 -1.12 -14.27 10.35
CA VAL A 60 -2.12 -13.75 11.30
C VAL A 60 -1.83 -12.30 11.68
N LEU A 61 -0.57 -11.96 11.95
CA LEU A 61 -0.19 -10.60 12.30
C LEU A 61 -0.38 -9.62 11.13
N SER A 62 -0.10 -10.05 9.90
CA SER A 62 -0.30 -9.23 8.70
C SER A 62 -1.79 -8.95 8.43
N GLU A 63 -2.64 -9.95 8.64
CA GLU A 63 -4.09 -9.82 8.50
C GLU A 63 -4.66 -8.88 9.57
N LEU A 64 -4.22 -9.05 10.83
CA LEU A 64 -4.55 -8.13 11.92
C LEU A 64 -4.06 -6.71 11.63
N GLY A 65 -2.85 -6.54 11.08
CA GLY A 65 -2.31 -5.23 10.73
C GLY A 65 -3.13 -4.51 9.66
N VAL A 66 -3.51 -5.22 8.59
CA VAL A 66 -4.38 -4.68 7.53
C VAL A 66 -5.78 -4.38 8.07
N PHE A 67 -6.32 -5.23 8.94
CA PHE A 67 -7.59 -4.99 9.61
C PHE A 67 -7.55 -3.72 10.45
N LEU A 68 -6.54 -3.56 11.31
CA LEU A 68 -6.36 -2.36 12.13
C LEU A 68 -6.19 -1.10 11.27
N LEU A 69 -5.43 -1.19 10.18
CA LEU A 69 -5.28 -0.09 9.22
C LEU A 69 -6.63 0.29 8.60
N MET A 70 -7.46 -0.69 8.24
CA MET A 70 -8.78 -0.43 7.66
C MET A 70 -9.74 0.19 8.66
N VAL A 71 -9.70 -0.24 9.92
CA VAL A 71 -10.48 0.39 10.99
C VAL A 71 -10.02 1.83 11.22
N TYR A 72 -8.71 2.08 11.27
CA TYR A 72 -8.16 3.42 11.42
C TYR A 72 -8.61 4.34 10.28
N VAL A 73 -8.47 3.91 9.03
CA VAL A 73 -8.91 4.67 7.86
C VAL A 73 -10.42 4.93 7.91
N GLY A 74 -11.22 3.95 8.32
CA GLY A 74 -12.66 4.13 8.49
C GLY A 74 -13.04 5.15 9.57
N MET A 75 -12.23 5.30 10.61
CA MET A 75 -12.43 6.28 11.68
C MET A 75 -12.06 7.71 11.25
N GLU A 76 -11.16 7.85 10.27
CA GLU A 76 -10.74 9.16 9.72
C GLU A 76 -11.74 9.72 8.69
N VAL A 77 -12.65 8.90 8.15
CA VAL A 77 -13.61 9.33 7.13
C VAL A 77 -14.80 10.04 7.76
N ASP A 78 -15.03 11.32 7.38
CA ASP A 78 -16.24 12.05 7.75
C ASP A 78 -17.42 11.65 6.84
N LEU A 79 -18.42 10.98 7.43
CA LEU A 79 -19.62 10.56 6.72
C LEU A 79 -20.48 11.74 6.25
N ARG A 80 -20.45 12.89 6.92
CA ARG A 80 -21.23 14.07 6.55
C ARG A 80 -20.72 14.66 5.25
N GLU A 81 -19.40 14.81 5.13
CA GLU A 81 -18.76 15.26 3.88
C GLU A 81 -19.05 14.29 2.73
N LEU A 82 -19.02 12.98 3.01
CA LEU A 82 -19.35 11.96 2.01
C LEU A 82 -20.78 12.09 1.47
N PHE A 83 -21.76 12.43 2.32
CA PHE A 83 -23.14 12.65 1.89
C PHE A 83 -23.35 14.00 1.21
N GLU A 84 -22.64 15.05 1.62
CA GLU A 84 -22.73 16.39 1.04
C GLU A 84 -22.28 16.39 -0.43
N PHE A 85 -21.19 15.69 -0.75
CA PHE A 85 -20.70 15.50 -2.13
C PHE A 85 -21.31 14.29 -2.83
N GLY A 86 -22.37 13.69 -2.28
CA GLY A 86 -22.98 12.42 -2.72
C GLY A 86 -23.16 12.25 -4.22
N PRO A 87 -23.81 13.17 -4.97
CA PRO A 87 -24.04 12.97 -6.40
C PRO A 87 -22.75 13.03 -7.24
N GLN A 88 -21.78 13.87 -6.86
CA GLN A 88 -20.49 13.95 -7.55
C GLN A 88 -19.62 12.72 -7.23
N SER A 89 -19.62 12.30 -5.96
CA SER A 89 -18.93 11.09 -5.50
C SER A 89 -19.45 9.84 -6.21
N LEU A 90 -20.77 9.74 -6.41
CA LEU A 90 -21.38 8.60 -7.12
C LEU A 90 -20.93 8.53 -8.60
N LEU A 91 -20.85 9.67 -9.28
CA LEU A 91 -20.36 9.72 -10.66
C LEU A 91 -18.89 9.27 -10.76
N ILE A 92 -18.05 9.72 -9.82
CA ILE A 92 -16.63 9.34 -9.73
C ILE A 92 -16.51 7.84 -9.42
N ALA A 93 -17.29 7.32 -8.47
CA ALA A 93 -17.28 5.90 -8.11
C ALA A 93 -17.72 5.02 -9.28
N PHE A 94 -18.76 5.42 -10.01
CA PHE A 94 -19.23 4.69 -11.18
C PHE A 94 -18.18 4.72 -12.30
N GLY A 95 -17.57 5.88 -12.57
CA GLY A 95 -16.48 6.00 -13.53
C GLY A 95 -15.26 5.15 -13.15
N ALA A 96 -14.88 5.18 -11.86
CA ALA A 96 -13.77 4.40 -11.32
C ALA A 96 -13.99 2.88 -11.42
N PHE A 97 -15.23 2.40 -11.51
CA PHE A 97 -15.54 1.00 -11.76
C PHE A 97 -15.66 0.69 -13.26
N VAL A 98 -16.52 1.41 -13.99
CA VAL A 98 -16.89 1.10 -15.37
C VAL A 98 -15.71 1.23 -16.34
N ILE A 99 -14.86 2.24 -16.14
CA ILE A 99 -13.71 2.48 -17.03
C ILE A 99 -12.69 1.32 -16.95
N PRO A 100 -12.11 0.98 -15.79
CA PRO A 100 -11.16 -0.15 -15.72
C PRO A 100 -11.82 -1.50 -15.98
N PHE A 101 -13.10 -1.69 -15.61
CA PHE A 101 -13.85 -2.89 -15.97
C PHE A 101 -13.96 -3.05 -17.49
N GLY A 102 -14.39 -2.00 -18.18
CA GLY A 102 -14.56 -2.00 -19.63
C GLY A 102 -13.24 -2.18 -20.37
N LEU A 103 -12.17 -1.53 -19.90
CA LEU A 103 -10.81 -1.72 -20.44
C LEU A 103 -10.29 -3.14 -20.22
N GLY A 104 -10.50 -3.71 -19.02
CA GLY A 104 -10.11 -5.08 -18.72
C GLY A 104 -10.89 -6.12 -19.55
N TYR A 105 -12.19 -5.93 -19.71
CA TYR A 105 -13.02 -6.78 -20.58
C TYR A 105 -12.60 -6.67 -22.06
N ALA A 106 -12.41 -5.45 -22.56
CA ALA A 106 -11.97 -5.22 -23.94
C ALA A 106 -10.58 -5.83 -24.19
N ALA A 107 -9.66 -5.71 -23.24
CA ALA A 107 -8.37 -6.39 -23.30
C ALA A 107 -8.56 -7.92 -23.35
N GLY A 108 -9.41 -8.50 -22.51
CA GLY A 108 -9.70 -9.94 -22.53
C GLY A 108 -10.24 -10.42 -23.88
N VAL A 109 -11.19 -9.68 -24.47
CA VAL A 109 -11.72 -9.98 -25.81
C VAL A 109 -10.62 -9.87 -26.87
N TRP A 110 -9.75 -8.86 -26.78
CA TRP A 110 -8.62 -8.67 -27.70
C TRP A 110 -7.58 -9.80 -27.61
N LEU A 111 -7.36 -10.34 -26.40
CA LEU A 111 -6.52 -11.53 -26.18
C LEU A 111 -7.19 -12.84 -26.66
N GLY A 112 -8.46 -12.79 -27.10
CA GLY A 112 -9.19 -13.96 -27.58
C GLY A 112 -9.58 -14.96 -26.48
N VAL A 113 -9.61 -14.53 -25.22
CA VAL A 113 -10.06 -15.40 -24.11
C VAL A 113 -11.58 -15.56 -24.11
N SER A 114 -12.07 -16.58 -23.40
CA SER A 114 -13.51 -16.79 -23.26
C SER A 114 -14.19 -15.58 -22.61
N VAL A 115 -15.48 -15.38 -22.91
CA VAL A 115 -16.28 -14.26 -22.34
C VAL A 115 -16.22 -14.28 -20.80
N GLY A 116 -16.27 -15.46 -20.18
CA GLY A 116 -16.14 -15.60 -18.74
C GLY A 116 -14.77 -15.12 -18.21
N ALA A 117 -13.68 -15.46 -18.89
CA ALA A 117 -12.34 -14.99 -18.53
C ALA A 117 -12.17 -13.48 -18.76
N ALA A 118 -12.75 -12.93 -19.83
CA ALA A 118 -12.74 -11.49 -20.10
C ALA A 118 -13.53 -10.71 -19.04
N LEU A 119 -14.69 -11.22 -18.61
CA LEU A 119 -15.48 -10.62 -17.52
C LEU A 119 -14.72 -10.69 -16.18
N PHE A 120 -14.06 -11.81 -15.90
CA PHE A 120 -13.21 -11.96 -14.71
C PHE A 120 -12.05 -10.96 -14.71
N LEU A 121 -11.38 -10.79 -15.86
CA LEU A 121 -10.30 -9.82 -16.03
C LEU A 121 -10.80 -8.38 -15.81
N GLY A 122 -11.97 -8.04 -16.36
CA GLY A 122 -12.63 -6.76 -16.10
C GLY A 122 -12.88 -6.53 -14.61
N LEU A 123 -13.48 -7.50 -13.92
CA LEU A 123 -13.72 -7.43 -12.47
C LEU A 123 -12.41 -7.24 -11.68
N ALA A 124 -11.37 -8.01 -12.02
CA ALA A 124 -10.08 -7.95 -11.37
C ALA A 124 -9.42 -6.57 -11.52
N MET A 125 -9.54 -5.94 -12.69
CA MET A 125 -9.02 -4.58 -12.94
C MET A 125 -9.84 -3.49 -12.23
N ALA A 126 -11.13 -3.71 -11.99
CA ALA A 126 -12.00 -2.75 -11.32
C ALA A 126 -11.90 -2.78 -9.78
N ALA A 127 -11.35 -3.86 -9.20
CA ALA A 127 -11.17 -3.98 -7.75
C ALA A 127 -10.15 -2.94 -7.22
N THR A 128 -10.56 -2.11 -6.27
CA THR A 128 -9.73 -1.05 -5.67
C THR A 128 -9.68 -1.18 -4.15
N SER A 129 -8.55 -0.78 -3.54
CA SER A 129 -8.37 -0.70 -2.08
C SER A 129 -8.28 0.75 -1.61
N LEU A 130 -9.16 1.13 -0.68
CA LEU A 130 -9.11 2.45 -0.03
C LEU A 130 -7.97 2.54 0.99
N ALA A 131 -7.69 1.47 1.75
CA ALA A 131 -6.61 1.40 2.76
C ALA A 131 -5.27 1.82 2.19
N THR A 132 -4.94 1.24 1.05
CA THR A 132 -3.63 1.40 0.44
C THR A 132 -3.49 2.83 -0.09
N LYS A 133 -4.56 3.38 -0.68
CA LYS A 133 -4.57 4.75 -1.21
C LYS A 133 -4.43 5.77 -0.09
N SER A 134 -5.17 5.63 1.01
CA SER A 134 -5.09 6.55 2.14
C SER A 134 -3.73 6.46 2.85
N ARG A 135 -3.18 5.26 3.02
CA ARG A 135 -1.82 5.08 3.59
C ARG A 135 -0.76 5.75 2.72
N ILE A 136 -0.83 5.58 1.39
CA ILE A 136 0.10 6.24 0.46
C ILE A 136 -0.04 7.77 0.53
N LEU A 137 -1.27 8.29 0.58
CA LEU A 137 -1.49 9.74 0.67
C LEU A 137 -0.93 10.31 1.99
N ALA A 138 -1.19 9.65 3.12
CA ALA A 138 -0.67 10.05 4.42
C ALA A 138 0.87 9.96 4.47
N ASP A 139 1.48 8.95 3.86
CA ASP A 139 2.94 8.82 3.76
C ASP A 139 3.54 9.93 2.87
N LEU A 140 2.87 10.31 1.78
CA LEU A 140 3.30 11.41 0.92
C LEU A 140 3.26 12.75 1.62
N GLU A 141 2.20 13.04 2.38
CA GLU A 141 2.12 14.27 3.18
C GLU A 141 3.32 14.36 4.14
N ARG A 142 3.62 13.30 4.89
CA ARG A 142 4.77 13.27 5.81
C ARG A 142 6.12 13.41 5.09
N GLY A 143 6.34 12.68 3.99
CA GLY A 143 7.59 12.71 3.23
C GLY A 143 7.85 14.06 2.54
N VAL A 144 6.81 14.73 2.04
CA VAL A 144 6.93 16.09 1.48
C VAL A 144 7.34 17.09 2.55
N PHE A 145 6.78 17.00 3.77
CA PHE A 145 7.19 17.88 4.87
C PHE A 145 8.63 17.59 5.34
N ALA A 146 9.07 16.33 5.39
CA ALA A 146 10.46 15.98 5.72
C ALA A 146 11.46 16.48 4.67
N ALA A 147 11.14 16.35 3.38
CA ALA A 147 11.96 16.87 2.29
C ALA A 147 11.99 18.41 2.27
N CYS A 148 10.86 19.06 2.59
CA CYS A 148 10.79 20.51 2.71
C CYS A 148 11.61 21.02 3.91
N ALA A 149 11.52 20.37 5.07
CA ALA A 149 12.35 20.69 6.25
C ALA A 149 13.85 20.53 5.96
N CYS A 150 14.24 19.49 5.23
CA CYS A 150 15.63 19.29 4.82
C CYS A 150 16.11 20.32 3.79
N ARG A 151 15.21 20.81 2.92
CA ARG A 151 15.49 21.90 1.97
C ARG A 151 15.58 23.26 2.67
N GLU A 152 14.75 23.53 3.68
CA GLU A 152 14.80 24.75 4.49
C GLU A 152 16.12 24.84 5.27
N GLU A 153 16.57 23.72 5.84
CA GLU A 153 17.83 23.63 6.60
C GLU A 153 19.07 23.82 5.70
N TYR A 154 19.00 23.44 4.42
CA TYR A 154 20.09 23.65 3.45
C TYR A 154 19.99 24.98 2.67
N ALA A 155 18.82 25.61 2.67
CA ALA A 155 18.59 26.94 2.08
C ALA A 155 18.87 28.09 3.06
N SER A 156 19.19 27.81 4.33
CA SER A 156 19.68 28.82 5.27
C SER A 156 20.99 29.44 4.77
N PRO A 157 20.99 30.71 4.30
CA PRO A 157 22.24 31.39 4.05
C PRO A 157 22.88 31.60 5.42
N ARG A 158 24.13 31.15 5.58
CA ARG A 158 24.97 31.48 6.73
C ARG A 158 24.80 32.96 7.05
N ARG A 159 24.00 33.27 8.07
CA ARG A 159 24.03 34.58 8.73
C ARG A 159 25.33 34.57 9.53
N GLY A 160 26.24 35.42 9.07
CA GLY A 160 27.58 35.61 9.63
C GLY A 160 27.57 36.10 11.06
#